data_AF-A0A497S681-F1
#
_entry.id   AF-A0A497S681-F1
#
_cell.length_a   1.000
_cell.length_b   1.000
_cell.length_c   1.000
_cell.angle_alpha   90.00
_cell.angle_beta   90.00
_cell.angle_gamma   90.00
#
_symmetry.space_group_name_H-M   'P 1'
#
loop_
_entity.id
_entity.type
_entity.pdbx_description
1 polymer ?
#
loop_
_entity_poly.entity_id
_entity_poly.type
_entity_poly.pdbx_seq_one_letter_code
_entity_poly.pdbx_strand_id
1 'polypeptide(L)' 'MAKNILLMGPPGVGKTTLIMRVIEKIKNRGIGGFYTEEIREKGVRTGFNEGLREIPHSLEVG' A
#
# COMPACT_ATOMS: atom_id res chain seq x y z
N MET A 1 21.24 -2.68 -10.99
CA MET A 1 20.06 -1.91 -11.44
C MET A 1 18.86 -2.36 -10.61
N ALA A 2 18.11 -1.45 -10.00
CA ALA A 2 16.87 -1.82 -9.31
C ALA A 2 15.80 -2.21 -10.35
N LYS A 3 15.00 -3.24 -10.06
CA LYS A 3 13.87 -3.62 -10.92
C LYS A 3 12.65 -2.79 -10.53
N ASN A 4 12.04 -2.12 -11.51
CA ASN A 4 10.79 -1.39 -11.32
C ASN A 4 9.61 -2.30 -11.71
N ILE A 5 8.60 -2.39 -10.85
CA ILE A 5 7.40 -3.18 -11.09
C ILE A 5 6.20 -2.24 -11.04
N LEU A 6 5.38 -2.25 -12.09
CA LEU A 6 4.12 -1.51 -12.16
C LEU A 6 2.96 -2.51 -12.20
N LEU A 7 2.04 -2.41 -11.25
CA LEU A 7 0.87 -3.27 -11.16
C LEU A 7 -0.36 -2.57 -11.76
N MET A 8 -0.96 -3.16 -12.79
CA MET A 8 -2.16 -2.65 -13.46
C MET A 8 -3.36 -3.59 -13.32
N GLY A 9 -4.56 -3.06 -13.54
CA GLY A 9 -5.80 -3.83 -13.57
C GLY A 9 -7.02 -2.97 -13.24
N PRO A 10 -8.25 -3.48 -13.46
CA PRO A 10 -9.49 -2.75 -13.21
C PRO A 10 -9.61 -2.21 -11.77
N PRO A 11 -10.35 -1.11 -11.53
CA PRO A 11 -10.68 -0.66 -10.17
C PRO A 11 -11.33 -1.78 -9.35
N GLY A 12 -10.99 -1.89 -8.06
CA GLY A 12 -11.58 -2.91 -7.17
C GLY A 12 -11.00 -4.33 -7.30
N VAL A 13 -10.07 -4.62 -8.22
CA VAL A 13 -9.46 -5.96 -8.40
C VAL A 13 -8.53 -6.41 -7.25
N GLY A 14 -8.31 -5.57 -6.23
CA GLY A 14 -7.49 -5.92 -5.06
C GLY A 14 -5.99 -5.57 -5.16
N LYS A 15 -5.60 -4.67 -6.07
CA LYS A 15 -4.19 -4.20 -6.21
C LYS A 15 -3.61 -3.68 -4.89
N THR A 16 -4.33 -2.80 -4.22
CA THR A 16 -3.92 -2.25 -2.91
C THR A 16 -3.81 -3.36 -1.87
N THR A 17 -4.76 -4.30 -1.83
CA THR A 17 -4.72 -5.46 -0.93
C THR A 17 -3.48 -6.34 -1.18
N LEU A 18 -3.12 -6.58 -2.44
CA LEU A 18 -1.90 -7.31 -2.79
C LEU A 18 -0.65 -6.59 -2.28
N ILE A 19 -0.53 -5.29 -2.53
CA ILE A 19 0.62 -4.48 -2.09
C ILE A 19 0.75 -4.54 -0.56
N MET A 20 -0.33 -4.32 0.19
CA MET A 20 -0.29 -4.38 1.66
C MET A 20 0.11 -5.77 2.18
N ARG A 21 -0.37 -6.85 1.56
CA ARG A 21 0.04 -8.22 1.92
C ARG A 21 1.50 -8.50 1.62
N VAL A 22 2.04 -7.95 0.53
CA VAL A 22 3.46 -8.07 0.20
C VAL A 22 4.29 -7.33 1.25
N ILE A 23 3.94 -6.07 1.54
CA ILE A 23 4.60 -5.26 2.58
C ILE A 23 4.67 -6.03 3.90
N GLU A 24 3.54 -6.56 4.39
CA GLU A 24 3.51 -7.35 5.63
C GLU A 24 4.47 -8.55 5.62
N LYS A 25 4.61 -9.24 4.48
CA LYS A 25 5.50 -10.40 4.36
C LYS A 25 6.98 -10.05 4.34
N ILE A 26 7.33 -8.84 3.91
CA ILE A 26 8.73 -8.42 3.75
C ILE A 26 9.15 -7.30 4.70
N LYS A 27 8.29 -6.89 5.64
CA LYS A 27 8.48 -5.72 6.53
C LYS A 27 9.81 -5.70 7.30
N ASN A 28 10.36 -6.87 7.63
CA ASN A 28 11.67 -7.02 8.29
C ASN A 28 12.88 -6.75 7.37
N ARG A 29 12.68 -6.40 6.09
CA ARG A 29 13.76 -6.16 5.11
C ARG A 29 14.09 -4.68 4.91
N GLY A 30 13.56 -3.79 5.75
CA GLY A 30 13.75 -2.34 5.60
C GLY A 30 13.00 -1.78 4.40
N ILE A 31 11.66 -1.73 4.49
CA ILE A 31 10.79 -1.21 3.44
C ILE A 31 10.41 0.23 3.77
N GLY A 32 10.61 1.15 2.85
CA GLY A 32 10.09 2.51 2.92
C GLY A 32 9.13 2.81 1.77
N GLY A 33 8.38 3.90 1.90
CA GLY A 33 7.47 4.39 0.87
C GLY A 33 6.14 4.87 1.47
N PHE A 34 5.21 5.19 0.58
CA PHE A 34 3.91 5.72 0.97
C PHE A 34 2.79 5.16 0.09
N TYR A 35 1.57 5.26 0.58
CA TYR A 35 0.36 4.97 -0.18
C TYR A 35 -0.75 5.96 0.17
N THR A 36 -1.71 6.15 -0.73
CA THR A 36 -2.94 6.87 -0.45
C THR A 36 -4.04 5.89 -0.07
N GLU A 37 -4.86 6.27 0.90
CA GLU A 37 -5.99 5.45 1.33
C GLU A 37 -7.21 5.71 0.44
N GLU A 38 -7.85 4.65 -0.04
CA GLU A 38 -9.10 4.76 -0.78
C GLU A 38 -10.26 5.02 0.18
N ILE A 39 -10.99 6.11 -0.03
CA ILE A 39 -12.16 6.46 0.78
C ILE A 39 -13.39 5.81 0.15
N ARG A 40 -14.13 5.04 0.96
CA ARG A 40 -15.38 4.40 0.56
C ARG A 40 -16.50 4.77 1.52
N GLU A 41 -17.64 5.18 0.98
CA GLU A 41 -18.88 5.42 1.72
C GLU A 41 -19.96 4.48 1.20
N LYS A 42 -20.63 3.75 2.10
CA LYS A 42 -21.68 2.77 1.74
C LYS A 42 -21.26 1.80 0.63
N GLY A 43 -19.96 1.43 0.58
CA GLY A 43 -19.39 0.51 -0.42
C GLY A 43 -18.93 1.16 -1.74
N VAL A 44 -19.27 2.43 -1.97
CA VAL A 44 -18.91 3.18 -3.19
C VAL A 44 -17.61 3.95 -2.96
N ARG A 45 -16.70 3.95 -3.94
CA ARG A 45 -15.49 4.78 -3.89
C ARG A 45 -15.89 6.24 -4.07
N THR A 46 -15.62 7.07 -3.06
CA THR A 46 -15.91 8.51 -3.07
C THR A 46 -14.65 9.35 -3.27
N GLY A 47 -13.47 8.80 -3.04
CA GLY A 47 -12.22 9.52 -3.26
C GLY A 47 -10.98 8.80 -2.76
N PHE A 48 -9.94 9.58 -2.49
CA PHE A 48 -8.72 9.17 -1.81
C PHE A 48 -8.38 10.19 -0.73
N ASN A 49 -7.77 9.73 0.35
CA ASN A 49 -7.22 10.64 1.35
C ASN A 49 -6.12 11.49 0.70
N GLU A 50 -6.16 12.80 0.95
CA GLU A 50 -5.16 13.74 0.45
C GLU A 50 -3.80 13.54 1.14
N GLY A 51 -3.79 12.96 2.34
CA GLY A 51 -2.59 12.59 3.06
C GLY A 51 -1.92 11.33 2.50
N LEU A 52 -0.60 11.38 2.38
CA LEU A 52 0.22 10.20 2.15
C LEU A 52 0.39 9.45 3.48
N ARG A 53 -0.04 8.18 3.54
CA ARG A 53 0.28 7.30 4.67
C ARG A 53 1.64 6.66 4.41
N GLU A 54 2.56 6.83 5.35
CA GLU A 54 3.83 6.09 5.31
C GLU A 54 3.59 4.61 5.52
N ILE A 55 4.40 3.79 4.84
CA ILE A 55 4.48 2.36 5.12
C ILE A 55 5.18 2.21 6.47
N PRO A 56 4.53 1.61 7.48
CA PRO A 56 5.16 1.44 8.79
C PRO A 56 6.46 0.68 8.66
N HIS A 57 7.55 1.30 9.08
CA HIS A 57 8.80 0.58 9.31
C HIS A 57 8.58 -0.30 10.53
N SER A 58 8.49 -1.62 10.35
CA SER A 58 8.66 -2.55 11.47
C SER A 58 10.15 -2.61 11.82
N LEU A 59 10.60 -1.56 12.51
CA LEU A 59 11.80 -1.58 13.35
C LEU A 59 11.33 -1.32 14.78
N GLU A 60 10.63 -2.30 15.35
CA GLU A 60 10.75 -2.52 16.79
C GLU A 60 11.87 -3.56 16.96
N VAL A 61 13.10 -3.05 16.96
CA VAL A 61 14.25 -3.79 17.46
C VAL A 61 14.39 -3.35 18.90
N GLY A 62 13.94 -4.20 19.83
CA GLY A 62 14.51 -4.26 21.17
C GLY A 62 15.88 -4.93 21.10
#